data_AF-A0A374ANK1-F1
#
_entry.id   AF-A0A374ANK1-F1
#
_cell.length_a   1.000
_cell.length_b   1.000
_cell.length_c   1.000
_cell.angle_alpha   90.00
_cell.angle_beta   90.00
_cell.angle_gamma   90.00
#
_symmetry.space_group_name_H-M   'P 1'
#
loop_
_entity.id
_entity.type
_entity.pdbx_description
1 polymer ?
#
loop_
_entity_poly.entity_id
_entity_poly.type
_entity_poly.pdbx_seq_one_letter_code
_entity_poly.pdbx_strand_id
1 'polypeptide(L)'
;MNKKKKLDHLKQQYEDIQIPKDLKQKVKSSIEAGKSENESRRKKARFTGIAAKLGISAAAALFVITVAANANQNMAYAMTKVPVLKNIVRVVTFHSYEEKKNYMEAEIKTPKVTGLKDKKTQKELNREMARYTDMIKKEFSKDLRKNGGGHKSVTTDYQVLLNNDSFLSIRIRTETSEASSDSFSRIYNISKKTGRIMKLGSLFQEKADYRAVISKEIRRQMRQQMKADSSKSYFIDTKKDDVPVDEFKKISGSQNFYLTSSGDLVIVFDKYEVAPGYMGAPEFTISKKLLSSILE
;
A
#
# COMPACT_ATOMS: atom_id res chain seq x y z
N MET A 1 -7.21 21.89 -50.31
CA MET A 1 -8.28 22.62 -49.59
C MET A 1 -7.68 23.28 -48.35
N ASN A 2 -7.79 24.60 -48.20
CA ASN A 2 -7.00 25.40 -47.25
C ASN A 2 -7.56 25.31 -45.81
N LYS A 3 -6.70 25.04 -44.79
CA LYS A 3 -7.09 24.76 -43.38
C LYS A 3 -7.97 25.87 -42.76
N LYS A 4 -7.80 27.11 -43.20
CA LYS A 4 -8.56 28.28 -42.73
C LYS A 4 -10.06 28.17 -43.08
N LYS A 5 -10.39 27.73 -44.30
CA LYS A 5 -11.79 27.53 -44.73
C LYS A 5 -12.52 26.45 -43.90
N LYS A 6 -11.80 25.44 -43.41
CA LYS A 6 -12.38 24.37 -42.57
C LYS A 6 -12.70 24.87 -41.15
N LEU A 7 -11.88 25.77 -40.62
CA LEU A 7 -12.09 26.37 -39.30
C LEU A 7 -13.24 27.38 -39.32
N ASP A 8 -13.33 28.19 -40.37
CA ASP A 8 -14.41 29.16 -40.52
C ASP A 8 -15.77 28.47 -40.68
N HIS A 9 -15.82 27.34 -41.41
CA HIS A 9 -17.03 26.52 -41.54
C HIS A 9 -17.47 25.86 -40.22
N LEU A 10 -16.52 25.44 -39.37
CA LEU A 10 -16.82 24.88 -38.05
C LEU A 10 -17.34 25.94 -37.07
N LYS A 11 -16.85 27.19 -37.18
CA LYS A 11 -17.37 28.32 -36.39
C LYS A 11 -18.79 28.67 -36.81
N GLN A 12 -19.08 28.69 -38.12
CA GLN A 12 -20.43 28.93 -38.61
C GLN A 12 -21.42 27.87 -38.11
N GLN A 13 -21.03 26.59 -38.14
CA GLN A 13 -21.85 25.49 -37.60
C GLN A 13 -22.06 25.57 -36.07
N TYR A 14 -21.17 26.22 -35.33
CA TYR A 14 -21.29 26.41 -33.89
C TYR A 14 -22.26 27.55 -33.53
N GLU A 15 -22.22 28.65 -34.30
CA GLU A 15 -23.09 29.81 -34.09
C GLU A 15 -24.54 29.53 -34.56
N ASP A 16 -24.74 28.63 -35.54
CA ASP A 16 -26.06 28.24 -36.05
C ASP A 16 -26.79 27.19 -35.20
N ILE A 17 -26.25 26.79 -34.04
CA ILE A 17 -26.91 25.84 -33.13
C ILE A 17 -28.11 26.53 -32.47
N GLN A 18 -29.31 26.28 -32.99
CA GLN A 18 -30.54 26.79 -32.39
C GLN A 18 -30.82 26.11 -31.05
N ILE A 19 -30.79 26.92 -29.99
CA ILE A 19 -31.09 26.49 -28.63
C ILE A 19 -32.57 26.04 -28.55
N PRO A 20 -32.86 24.79 -28.15
CA PRO A 20 -34.23 24.31 -28.02
C PRO A 20 -35.05 25.18 -27.05
N LYS A 21 -36.26 25.58 -27.44
CA LYS A 21 -37.11 26.53 -26.69
C LYS A 21 -37.46 26.03 -25.28
N ASP A 22 -37.44 24.72 -25.07
CA ASP A 22 -37.73 24.03 -23.81
C ASP A 22 -36.52 23.90 -22.87
N LEU A 23 -35.30 24.18 -23.35
CA LEU A 23 -34.07 24.00 -22.56
C LEU A 23 -34.05 24.86 -21.29
N LYS A 24 -34.51 26.12 -21.40
CA LYS A 24 -34.56 27.04 -20.25
C LYS A 24 -35.55 26.57 -19.18
N GLN A 25 -36.66 25.97 -19.59
CA GLN A 25 -37.68 25.44 -18.68
C GLN A 25 -37.20 24.16 -18.00
N LYS A 26 -36.53 23.27 -18.75
CA LYS A 26 -35.95 22.02 -18.24
C LYS A 26 -34.81 22.25 -17.25
N VAL A 27 -33.98 23.26 -17.50
CA VAL A 27 -32.93 23.70 -16.56
C VAL A 27 -33.56 24.32 -15.31
N LYS A 28 -34.59 25.16 -15.44
CA LYS A 28 -35.28 25.77 -14.30
C LYS A 28 -35.98 24.73 -13.42
N SER A 29 -36.70 23.76 -14.02
CA SER A 29 -37.37 22.69 -13.28
C SER A 29 -36.39 21.75 -12.58
N SER A 30 -35.22 21.50 -13.17
CA SER A 30 -34.16 20.69 -12.56
C SER A 30 -33.50 21.40 -11.37
N ILE A 31 -33.33 22.72 -11.45
CA ILE A 31 -32.82 23.56 -10.35
C ILE A 31 -33.86 23.67 -9.22
N GLU A 32 -35.15 23.82 -9.55
CA GLU A 32 -36.24 23.90 -8.56
C GLU A 32 -36.50 22.55 -7.87
N ALA A 33 -36.45 21.43 -8.61
CA ALA A 33 -36.47 20.09 -8.04
C ALA A 33 -35.30 19.87 -7.08
N GLY A 34 -34.07 20.25 -7.49
CA GLY A 34 -32.88 20.18 -6.61
C GLY A 34 -32.94 21.10 -5.38
N LYS A 35 -33.63 22.24 -5.45
CA LYS A 35 -33.85 23.15 -4.31
C LYS A 35 -34.89 22.61 -3.32
N SER A 36 -36.01 22.07 -3.82
CA SER A 36 -37.06 21.45 -2.99
C SER A 36 -36.60 20.16 -2.30
N GLU A 37 -35.72 19.38 -2.94
CA GLU A 37 -35.07 18.21 -2.34
C GLU A 37 -34.07 18.61 -1.24
N ASN A 38 -33.38 19.74 -1.39
CA ASN A 38 -32.48 20.29 -0.36
C ASN A 38 -33.23 20.95 0.81
N GLU A 39 -34.38 21.59 0.58
CA GLU A 39 -35.20 22.20 1.64
C GLU A 39 -35.96 21.16 2.47
N SER A 40 -36.45 20.08 1.84
CA SER A 40 -37.07 18.95 2.55
C SER A 40 -36.04 18.12 3.34
N ARG A 41 -34.80 17.95 2.83
CA ARG A 41 -33.67 17.39 3.59
C ARG A 41 -33.21 18.31 4.73
N ARG A 42 -33.20 19.63 4.55
CA ARG A 42 -32.85 20.61 5.61
C ARG A 42 -33.92 20.76 6.70
N LYS A 43 -35.21 20.60 6.39
CA LYS A 43 -36.29 20.63 7.40
C LYS A 43 -36.39 19.32 8.21
N LYS A 44 -36.13 18.16 7.60
CA LYS A 44 -35.97 16.89 8.37
C LYS A 44 -34.72 16.89 9.27
N ALA A 45 -33.67 17.62 8.90
CA ALA A 45 -32.47 17.79 9.72
C ALA A 45 -32.60 18.79 10.89
N ARG A 46 -33.70 19.56 10.98
CA ARG A 46 -33.93 20.53 12.06
C ARG A 46 -34.88 20.08 13.17
N PHE A 47 -35.60 18.95 13.01
CA PHE A 47 -36.56 18.44 14.01
C PHE A 47 -36.10 17.19 14.77
N THR A 48 -34.86 16.74 14.60
CA THR A 48 -34.22 15.71 15.46
C THR A 48 -33.08 16.31 16.29
N GLY A 49 -33.24 17.57 16.71
CA GLY A 49 -32.20 18.44 17.25
C GLY A 49 -31.67 18.14 18.65
N ILE A 50 -32.12 17.10 19.36
CA ILE A 50 -31.64 16.85 20.75
C ILE A 50 -31.36 15.36 21.08
N ALA A 51 -31.74 14.37 20.25
CA ALA A 51 -31.66 12.95 20.65
C ALA A 51 -30.92 11.98 19.69
N ALA A 52 -30.18 12.45 18.66
CA ALA A 52 -29.51 11.54 17.71
C ALA A 52 -28.06 11.93 17.34
N LYS A 53 -27.11 11.14 17.86
CA LYS A 53 -25.97 10.54 17.11
C LYS A 53 -24.87 11.52 16.66
N LEU A 54 -23.82 11.84 17.43
CA LEU A 54 -22.65 10.99 17.76
C LEU A 54 -22.21 9.93 16.71
N GLY A 55 -22.61 10.07 15.45
CA GLY A 55 -22.44 9.05 14.42
C GLY A 55 -21.41 9.37 13.34
N ILE A 56 -20.28 10.02 13.65
CA ILE A 56 -19.11 9.89 12.75
C ILE A 56 -18.56 8.49 13.03
N SER A 57 -18.75 7.56 12.09
CA SER A 57 -18.06 6.27 12.21
C SER A 57 -16.56 6.55 12.28
N ALA A 58 -15.85 5.85 13.16
CA ALA A 58 -14.40 5.99 13.28
C ALA A 58 -13.71 5.89 11.90
N ALA A 59 -14.27 5.10 10.97
CA ALA A 59 -13.82 4.98 9.60
C ALA A 59 -13.90 6.29 8.79
N ALA A 60 -14.99 7.07 8.89
CA ALA A 60 -15.11 8.34 8.19
C ALA A 60 -14.17 9.41 8.76
N ALA A 61 -14.01 9.45 10.09
CA ALA A 61 -13.03 10.31 10.74
C ALA A 61 -11.59 9.93 10.36
N LEU A 62 -11.27 8.63 10.36
CA LEU A 62 -9.96 8.11 9.96
C LEU A 62 -9.67 8.41 8.49
N PHE A 63 -10.65 8.28 7.60
CA PHE A 63 -10.52 8.58 6.17
C PHE A 63 -10.24 10.08 5.92
N VAL A 64 -10.96 10.98 6.60
CA VAL A 64 -10.67 12.42 6.53
C VAL A 64 -9.29 12.74 7.09
N ILE A 65 -8.88 12.08 8.18
CA ILE A 65 -7.55 12.25 8.78
C ILE A 65 -6.44 11.72 7.86
N THR A 66 -6.61 10.56 7.22
CA THR A 66 -5.59 9.98 6.32
C THR A 66 -5.42 10.81 5.06
N VAL A 67 -6.53 11.27 4.46
CA VAL A 67 -6.48 12.17 3.29
C VAL A 67 -5.81 13.50 3.67
N ALA A 68 -6.14 14.08 4.83
CA ALA A 68 -5.54 15.32 5.31
C ALA A 68 -4.06 15.16 5.73
N ALA A 69 -3.66 14.00 6.24
CA ALA A 69 -2.26 13.71 6.60
C ALA A 69 -1.36 13.56 5.36
N ASN A 70 -1.93 13.12 4.24
CA ASN A 70 -1.22 13.01 2.96
C ASN A 70 -1.18 14.33 2.17
N ALA A 71 -1.94 15.36 2.59
CA ALA A 71 -2.02 16.63 1.85
C ALA A 71 -0.75 17.50 1.98
N ASN A 72 -0.01 17.42 3.12
CA ASN A 72 1.18 18.23 3.40
C ASN A 72 1.93 17.77 4.69
N GLN A 73 3.27 17.80 4.70
CA GLN A 73 4.13 17.56 5.88
C GLN A 73 3.80 18.42 7.11
N ASN A 74 3.44 19.70 6.91
CA ASN A 74 3.07 20.63 7.98
C ASN A 74 1.73 20.26 8.65
N MET A 75 0.79 19.66 7.90
CA MET A 75 -0.48 19.18 8.45
C MET A 75 -0.27 17.89 9.25
N ALA A 76 0.56 16.97 8.76
CA ALA A 76 0.96 15.79 9.52
C ALA A 76 1.61 16.16 10.86
N TYR A 77 2.48 17.18 10.86
CA TYR A 77 3.10 17.72 12.08
C TYR A 77 2.08 18.41 13.01
N ALA A 78 1.19 19.26 12.49
CA ALA A 78 0.15 19.93 13.28
C ALA A 78 -0.82 18.94 13.95
N MET A 79 -1.16 17.83 13.28
CA MET A 79 -2.00 16.77 13.83
C MET A 79 -1.36 15.98 14.99
N THR A 80 -0.04 16.07 15.20
CA THR A 80 0.62 15.49 16.38
C THR A 80 0.37 16.28 17.66
N LYS A 81 -0.05 17.56 17.55
CA LYS A 81 -0.24 18.48 18.68
C LYS A 81 -1.67 18.46 19.26
N VAL A 82 -2.60 17.72 18.66
CA VAL A 82 -3.99 17.61 19.15
C VAL A 82 -4.07 16.52 20.24
N PRO A 83 -4.50 16.84 21.48
CA PRO A 83 -4.47 15.91 22.63
C PRO A 83 -5.24 14.59 22.40
N VAL A 84 -6.41 14.66 21.76
CA VAL A 84 -7.24 13.47 21.44
C VAL A 84 -6.57 12.55 20.41
N LEU A 85 -5.72 13.11 19.55
CA LEU A 85 -5.01 12.37 18.50
C LEU A 85 -3.63 11.86 18.95
N LYS A 86 -3.15 12.29 20.12
CA LYS A 86 -1.82 11.95 20.67
C LYS A 86 -1.63 10.46 20.93
N ASN A 87 -2.72 9.72 21.13
CA ASN A 87 -2.73 8.29 21.47
C ASN A 87 -3.00 7.37 20.27
N ILE A 88 -3.20 7.91 19.07
CA ILE A 88 -3.44 7.11 17.86
C ILE A 88 -2.10 6.77 17.22
N VAL A 89 -1.87 5.48 16.98
CA VAL A 89 -0.68 5.00 16.25
C VAL A 89 -0.81 5.36 14.77
N ARG A 90 0.14 6.13 14.25
CA ARG A 90 0.16 6.62 12.87
C ARG A 90 1.48 6.32 12.18
N VAL A 91 1.40 6.13 10.87
CA VAL A 91 2.56 6.02 9.97
C VAL A 91 2.49 7.17 8.99
N VAL A 92 3.52 8.00 8.97
CA VAL A 92 3.60 9.20 8.14
C VAL A 92 4.93 9.23 7.39
N THR A 93 4.97 9.87 6.23
CA THR A 93 6.22 10.20 5.54
C THR A 93 7.00 11.20 6.39
N PHE A 94 8.19 10.82 6.84
CA PHE A 94 9.07 11.71 7.61
C PHE A 94 10.09 12.42 6.74
N HIS A 95 10.63 11.72 5.74
CA HIS A 95 11.56 12.27 4.77
C HIS A 95 11.16 11.78 3.38
N SER A 96 11.27 12.68 2.40
CA SER A 96 11.23 12.32 0.97
C SER A 96 12.59 12.70 0.40
N TYR A 97 13.23 11.77 -0.31
CA TYR A 97 14.40 12.06 -1.13
C TYR A 97 14.01 11.92 -2.60
N GLU A 98 14.19 12.99 -3.34
CA GLU A 98 13.93 13.05 -4.77
C GLU A 98 15.18 13.54 -5.48
N GLU A 99 15.58 12.83 -6.53
CA GLU A 99 16.74 13.18 -7.33
C GLU A 99 16.49 12.78 -8.77
N LYS A 100 16.81 13.69 -9.69
CA LYS A 100 16.73 13.43 -11.13
C LYS A 100 17.97 13.99 -11.78
N LYS A 101 18.80 13.11 -12.37
CA LYS A 101 20.05 13.49 -13.02
C LYS A 101 20.32 12.56 -14.19
N ASN A 102 20.55 13.14 -15.37
CA ASN A 102 20.72 12.40 -16.63
C ASN A 102 19.50 11.48 -16.88
N TYR A 103 19.74 10.19 -17.14
CA TYR A 103 18.72 9.16 -17.37
C TYR A 103 18.35 8.37 -16.10
N MET A 104 18.65 8.95 -14.93
CA MET A 104 18.43 8.32 -13.64
C MET A 104 17.52 9.17 -12.76
N GLU A 105 16.59 8.51 -12.07
CA GLU A 105 15.69 9.16 -11.12
C GLU A 105 15.46 8.30 -9.87
N ALA A 106 15.28 8.95 -8.72
CA ALA A 106 14.90 8.30 -7.49
C ALA A 106 13.83 9.10 -6.75
N GLU A 107 12.84 8.40 -6.20
CA GLU A 107 11.85 8.91 -5.24
C GLU A 107 11.80 7.94 -4.06
N ILE A 108 12.38 8.32 -2.92
CA ILE A 108 12.52 7.46 -1.75
C ILE A 108 11.81 8.09 -0.56
N LYS A 109 10.66 7.51 -0.18
CA LYS A 109 9.90 7.92 1.00
C LYS A 109 10.30 7.10 2.22
N THR A 110 10.73 7.78 3.28
CA THR A 110 11.02 7.16 4.58
C THR A 110 9.82 7.30 5.52
N PRO A 111 9.13 6.20 5.87
CA PRO A 111 8.05 6.24 6.84
C PRO A 111 8.56 6.42 8.27
N LYS A 112 7.70 6.95 9.13
CA LYS A 112 7.90 7.06 10.58
C LYS A 112 6.63 6.75 11.33
N VAL A 113 6.76 5.94 12.37
CA VAL A 113 5.71 5.63 13.32
C VAL A 113 5.70 6.62 14.47
N THR A 114 4.51 7.09 14.81
CA THR A 114 4.22 7.92 15.99
C THR A 114 3.06 7.32 16.78
N GLY A 115 2.94 7.69 18.05
CA GLY A 115 1.81 7.28 18.90
C GLY A 115 1.92 5.89 19.53
N LEU A 116 3.03 5.15 19.35
CA LEU A 116 3.24 3.90 20.10
C LEU A 116 3.41 4.20 21.59
N LYS A 117 2.83 3.35 22.44
CA LYS A 117 2.97 3.44 23.91
C LYS A 117 4.44 3.25 24.32
N ASP A 118 5.07 2.19 23.81
CA ASP A 118 6.50 1.96 24.00
C ASP A 118 7.33 2.89 23.09
N LYS A 119 7.98 3.89 23.70
CA LYS A 119 8.81 4.87 22.98
C LYS A 119 10.16 4.31 22.55
N LYS A 120 10.69 3.29 23.24
CA LYS A 120 11.96 2.64 22.87
C LYS A 120 11.76 1.87 21.57
N THR A 121 10.73 1.05 21.49
CA THR A 121 10.34 0.31 20.29
C THR A 121 9.97 1.24 19.14
N GLN A 122 9.27 2.34 19.42
CA GLN A 122 9.01 3.36 18.40
C GLN A 122 10.30 3.93 17.80
N LYS A 123 11.27 4.28 18.65
CA LYS A 123 12.57 4.81 18.20
C LYS A 123 13.36 3.76 17.42
N GLU A 124 13.35 2.52 17.88
CA GLU A 124 14.02 1.40 17.22
C GLU A 124 13.43 1.12 15.83
N LEU A 125 12.11 0.97 15.73
CA LEU A 125 11.40 0.77 14.47
C LEU A 125 11.70 1.89 13.46
N ASN A 126 11.60 3.15 13.90
CA ASN A 126 11.88 4.30 13.05
C ASN A 126 13.34 4.31 12.56
N ARG A 127 14.28 3.89 13.42
CA ARG A 127 15.69 3.76 13.05
C ARG A 127 15.90 2.62 12.04
N GLU A 128 15.21 1.50 12.18
CA GLU A 128 15.31 0.40 11.20
C GLU A 128 14.75 0.80 9.83
N MET A 129 13.59 1.45 9.78
CA MET A 129 13.00 1.93 8.52
C MET A 129 13.89 2.98 7.85
N ALA A 130 14.43 3.93 8.63
CA ALA A 130 15.38 4.92 8.11
C ALA A 130 16.66 4.28 7.55
N ARG A 131 17.27 3.33 8.29
CA ARG A 131 18.45 2.60 7.82
C ARG A 131 18.21 1.87 6.51
N TYR A 132 17.03 1.26 6.36
CA TYR A 132 16.67 0.56 5.12
C TYR A 132 16.56 1.54 3.94
N THR A 133 15.87 2.68 4.10
CA THR A 133 15.77 3.68 3.02
C THR A 133 17.10 4.40 2.74
N ASP A 134 17.91 4.64 3.76
CA ASP A 134 19.26 5.23 3.61
C ASP A 134 20.20 4.31 2.83
N MET A 135 20.08 2.99 3.02
CA MET A 135 20.83 2.01 2.25
C MET A 135 20.47 2.11 0.76
N ILE A 136 19.18 2.20 0.42
CA ILE A 136 18.69 2.34 -0.96
C ILE A 136 19.22 3.65 -1.58
N LYS A 137 19.09 4.77 -0.85
CA LYS A 137 19.62 6.07 -1.27
C LYS A 137 21.12 6.03 -1.53
N LYS A 138 21.88 5.37 -0.63
CA LYS A 138 23.33 5.22 -0.78
C LYS A 138 23.68 4.42 -2.03
N GLU A 139 22.93 3.36 -2.33
CA GLU A 139 23.15 2.55 -3.54
C GLU A 139 22.88 3.36 -4.81
N PHE A 140 21.73 4.04 -4.88
CA PHE A 140 21.43 4.95 -5.99
C PHE A 140 22.51 6.04 -6.16
N SER A 141 22.98 6.62 -5.05
CA SER A 141 24.05 7.63 -5.08
C SER A 141 25.38 7.08 -5.59
N LYS A 142 25.68 5.79 -5.38
CA LYS A 142 26.88 5.16 -5.97
C LYS A 142 26.72 5.01 -7.47
N ASP A 143 25.54 4.59 -7.93
CA ASP A 143 25.27 4.41 -9.36
C ASP A 143 25.35 5.76 -10.10
N LEU A 144 24.82 6.84 -9.51
CA LEU A 144 24.97 8.20 -10.05
C LEU A 144 26.42 8.67 -10.23
N ARG A 145 27.35 8.19 -9.38
CA ARG A 145 28.78 8.57 -9.45
C ARG A 145 29.54 7.79 -10.52
N LYS A 146 29.03 6.63 -10.94
CA LYS A 146 29.60 5.85 -12.05
C LYS A 146 29.17 6.56 -13.35
N ASN A 147 30.07 7.37 -13.91
CA ASN A 147 29.84 8.17 -15.13
C ASN A 147 29.11 7.37 -16.24
N GLY A 148 27.87 7.77 -16.59
CA GLY A 148 27.13 7.26 -17.76
C GLY A 148 26.21 6.06 -17.53
N GLY A 149 25.92 5.69 -16.28
CA GLY A 149 25.21 4.47 -15.89
C GLY A 149 23.72 4.37 -16.30
N GLY A 150 23.46 4.08 -17.59
CA GLY A 150 22.19 3.53 -18.07
C GLY A 150 20.92 4.33 -17.76
N HIS A 151 19.77 3.74 -18.05
CA HIS A 151 18.47 4.22 -17.58
C HIS A 151 18.15 3.50 -16.27
N LYS A 152 17.88 4.25 -15.20
CA LYS A 152 17.54 3.66 -13.90
C LYS A 152 16.51 4.49 -13.15
N SER A 153 15.45 3.86 -12.66
CA SER A 153 14.55 4.46 -11.69
C SER A 153 14.55 3.67 -10.38
N VAL A 154 14.46 4.37 -9.25
CA VAL A 154 14.30 3.76 -7.93
C VAL A 154 13.18 4.45 -7.18
N THR A 155 12.11 3.72 -6.89
CA THR A 155 10.98 4.25 -6.12
C THR A 155 10.81 3.46 -4.84
N THR A 156 10.77 4.13 -3.70
CA THR A 156 10.38 3.51 -2.42
C THR A 156 9.13 4.20 -1.90
N ASP A 157 8.10 3.40 -1.62
CA ASP A 157 6.88 3.85 -0.98
C ASP A 157 6.51 2.93 0.19
N TYR A 158 5.49 3.30 0.97
CA TYR A 158 5.04 2.46 2.09
C TYR A 158 3.53 2.27 2.15
N GLN A 159 3.13 1.15 2.73
CA GLN A 159 1.74 0.78 2.96
C GLN A 159 1.55 0.28 4.39
N VAL A 160 0.49 0.75 5.04
CA VAL A 160 0.02 0.17 6.30
C VAL A 160 -0.88 -1.02 5.97
N LEU A 161 -0.39 -2.24 6.23
CA LEU A 161 -1.11 -3.48 5.92
C LEU A 161 -2.14 -3.84 7.00
N LEU A 162 -1.79 -3.58 8.26
CA LEU A 162 -2.68 -3.79 9.40
C LEU A 162 -2.40 -2.72 10.45
N ASN A 163 -3.46 -2.15 11.02
CA ASN A 163 -3.37 -1.19 12.12
C ASN A 163 -4.63 -1.28 12.99
N ASN A 164 -4.63 -2.19 13.97
CA ASN A 164 -5.72 -2.36 14.93
C ASN A 164 -5.20 -2.15 16.36
N ASP A 165 -5.99 -2.42 17.39
CA ASP A 165 -5.58 -2.17 18.78
C ASP A 165 -4.38 -3.01 19.24
N SER A 166 -4.16 -4.17 18.63
CA SER A 166 -3.14 -5.14 19.06
C SER A 166 -1.91 -5.20 18.16
N PHE A 167 -2.01 -4.81 16.89
CA PHE A 167 -0.99 -5.05 15.88
C PHE A 167 -0.84 -3.89 14.89
N LEU A 168 0.40 -3.67 14.45
CA LEU A 168 0.75 -2.77 13.35
C LEU A 168 1.67 -3.51 12.38
N SER A 169 1.33 -3.50 11.10
CA SER A 169 2.15 -4.05 10.01
C SER A 169 2.37 -2.98 8.95
N ILE A 170 3.63 -2.73 8.60
CA ILE A 170 4.04 -1.72 7.62
C ILE A 170 4.91 -2.39 6.58
N ARG A 171 4.53 -2.28 5.32
CA ARG A 171 5.36 -2.66 4.18
C ARG A 171 6.05 -1.42 3.63
N ILE A 172 7.35 -1.49 3.46
CA ILE A 172 8.10 -0.61 2.58
C ILE A 172 8.31 -1.40 1.29
N ARG A 173 7.85 -0.85 0.16
CA ARG A 173 8.01 -1.45 -1.17
C ARG A 173 9.01 -0.62 -1.95
N THR A 174 10.01 -1.30 -2.52
CA THR A 174 11.03 -0.68 -3.36
C THR A 174 10.91 -1.27 -4.76
N GLU A 175 10.67 -0.42 -5.74
CA GLU A 175 10.72 -0.78 -7.15
C GLU A 175 11.99 -0.20 -7.77
N THR A 176 12.68 -0.99 -8.57
CA THR A 176 13.83 -0.54 -9.36
C THR A 176 13.56 -0.86 -10.80
N SER A 177 13.74 0.08 -11.73
CA SER A 177 13.62 -0.21 -13.16
C SER A 177 14.90 0.13 -13.87
N GLU A 178 15.41 -0.82 -14.64
CA GLU A 178 16.45 -0.59 -15.64
C GLU A 178 15.93 -1.09 -16.99
N ALA A 179 16.44 -2.22 -17.51
CA ALA A 179 15.86 -2.91 -18.67
C ALA A 179 14.52 -3.60 -18.33
N SER A 180 14.41 -4.13 -17.11
CA SER A 180 13.16 -4.62 -16.53
C SER A 180 12.97 -4.01 -15.15
N SER A 181 11.75 -4.11 -14.61
CA SER A 181 11.50 -3.75 -13.23
C SER A 181 11.85 -4.89 -12.27
N ASP A 182 12.25 -4.55 -11.06
CA ASP A 182 12.32 -5.44 -9.91
C ASP A 182 11.50 -4.83 -8.76
N SER A 183 11.02 -5.67 -7.83
CA SER A 183 10.20 -5.23 -6.71
C SER A 183 10.51 -6.02 -5.44
N PHE A 184 10.90 -5.29 -4.41
CA PHE A 184 11.27 -5.81 -3.10
C PHE A 184 10.33 -5.29 -2.02
N SER A 185 9.98 -6.15 -1.07
CA SER A 185 9.23 -5.77 0.12
C SER A 185 10.12 -5.86 1.37
N ARG A 186 9.95 -4.92 2.28
CA ARG A 186 10.41 -5.04 3.67
C ARG A 186 9.24 -4.80 4.59
N ILE A 187 8.88 -5.81 5.38
CA ILE A 187 7.72 -5.72 6.28
C ILE A 187 8.17 -5.68 7.73
N TYR A 188 7.66 -4.68 8.46
CA TYR A 188 7.84 -4.53 9.89
C TYR A 188 6.52 -4.79 10.60
N ASN A 189 6.55 -5.68 11.59
CA ASN A 189 5.40 -6.06 12.39
C ASN A 189 5.63 -5.69 13.84
N ILE A 190 4.62 -5.15 14.51
CA ILE A 190 4.71 -4.68 15.90
C ILE A 190 3.49 -5.16 16.65
N SER A 191 3.73 -5.86 17.76
CA SER A 191 2.70 -6.09 18.76
C SER A 191 2.56 -4.83 19.62
N LYS A 192 1.42 -4.14 19.50
CA LYS A 192 1.10 -2.97 20.32
C LYS A 192 0.81 -3.33 21.77
N LYS A 193 0.45 -4.61 22.02
CA LYS A 193 0.23 -5.14 23.37
C LYS A 193 1.54 -5.28 24.14
N THR A 194 2.54 -5.93 23.53
CA THR A 194 3.84 -6.18 24.18
C THR A 194 4.85 -5.06 23.93
N GLY A 195 4.57 -4.18 22.97
CA GLY A 195 5.50 -3.13 22.56
C GLY A 195 6.74 -3.70 21.89
N ARG A 196 6.67 -4.84 21.19
CA ARG A 196 7.84 -5.50 20.56
C ARG A 196 7.70 -5.56 19.04
N ILE A 197 8.83 -5.46 18.34
CA ILE A 197 8.93 -5.78 16.92
C ILE A 197 8.87 -7.30 16.78
N MET A 198 7.90 -7.79 16.00
CA MET A 198 7.60 -9.21 15.84
C MET A 198 8.37 -9.77 14.65
N LYS A 199 9.12 -10.85 14.88
CA LYS A 199 9.70 -11.69 13.83
C LYS A 199 8.76 -12.85 13.52
N LEU A 200 8.88 -13.48 12.36
CA LEU A 200 7.98 -14.57 11.97
C LEU A 200 7.97 -15.69 13.02
N GLY A 201 9.14 -16.10 13.48
CA GLY A 201 9.27 -17.14 14.51
C GLY A 201 8.60 -16.81 15.86
N SER A 202 8.42 -15.53 16.19
CA SER A 202 7.76 -15.11 17.45
C SER A 202 6.23 -15.26 17.44
N LEU A 203 5.66 -15.83 16.39
CA LEU A 203 4.24 -16.23 16.37
C LEU A 203 4.03 -17.69 16.80
N PHE A 204 5.12 -18.45 16.94
CA PHE A 204 5.07 -19.90 17.07
C PHE A 204 5.75 -20.36 18.36
N GLN A 205 5.34 -21.52 18.84
CA GLN A 205 5.99 -22.21 19.94
C GLN A 205 7.47 -22.45 19.62
N GLU A 206 8.35 -22.33 20.62
CA GLU A 206 9.81 -22.34 20.45
C GLU A 206 10.36 -23.54 19.66
N LYS A 207 9.74 -24.73 19.82
CA LYS A 207 10.15 -25.97 19.16
C LYS A 207 9.38 -26.29 17.87
N ALA A 208 8.46 -25.44 17.44
CA ALA A 208 7.66 -25.68 16.25
C ALA A 208 8.49 -25.48 14.97
N ASP A 209 8.51 -26.47 14.06
CA ASP A 209 9.05 -26.27 12.70
C ASP A 209 8.02 -25.56 11.81
N TYR A 210 7.68 -24.32 12.19
CA TYR A 210 6.73 -23.48 11.47
C TYR A 210 7.13 -23.29 10.00
N ARG A 211 8.44 -23.24 9.73
CA ARG A 211 8.97 -23.08 8.37
C ARG A 211 8.59 -24.27 7.50
N ALA A 212 8.70 -25.50 7.99
CA ALA A 212 8.28 -26.67 7.21
C ALA A 212 6.77 -26.70 6.97
N VAL A 213 5.97 -26.42 8.00
CA VAL A 213 4.49 -26.40 7.90
C VAL A 213 4.04 -25.36 6.88
N ILE A 214 4.53 -24.13 6.98
CA ILE A 214 4.20 -23.03 6.06
C ILE A 214 4.68 -23.34 4.65
N SER A 215 5.92 -23.82 4.48
CA SER A 215 6.46 -24.12 3.13
C SER A 215 5.69 -25.23 2.44
N LYS A 216 5.26 -26.26 3.18
CA LYS A 216 4.41 -27.33 2.66
C LYS A 216 3.07 -26.78 2.15
N GLU A 217 2.43 -25.90 2.92
CA GLU A 217 1.17 -25.28 2.53
C GLU A 217 1.35 -24.35 1.33
N ILE A 218 2.41 -23.53 1.28
CA ILE A 218 2.72 -22.68 0.12
C ILE A 218 2.92 -23.52 -1.15
N ARG A 219 3.70 -24.61 -1.09
CA ARG A 219 3.86 -25.51 -2.25
C ARG A 219 2.54 -26.14 -2.69
N ARG A 220 1.66 -26.49 -1.75
CA ARG A 220 0.30 -26.98 -2.06
C ARG A 220 -0.51 -25.92 -2.82
N GLN A 221 -0.49 -24.66 -2.36
CA GLN A 221 -1.17 -23.54 -3.01
C GLN A 221 -0.60 -23.23 -4.39
N MET A 222 0.72 -23.21 -4.55
CA MET A 222 1.39 -23.02 -5.86
C MET A 222 0.92 -24.06 -6.88
N ARG A 223 0.93 -25.35 -6.53
CA ARG A 223 0.42 -26.43 -7.40
C ARG A 223 -1.05 -26.25 -7.75
N GLN A 224 -1.87 -25.89 -6.77
CA GLN A 224 -3.30 -25.65 -6.99
C GLN A 224 -3.52 -24.49 -7.95
N GLN A 225 -2.75 -23.41 -7.80
CA GLN A 225 -2.81 -22.24 -8.68
C GLN A 225 -2.35 -22.56 -10.11
N MET A 226 -1.24 -23.28 -10.29
CA MET A 226 -0.75 -23.70 -11.61
C MET A 226 -1.70 -24.69 -12.30
N LYS A 227 -2.37 -25.56 -11.53
CA LYS A 227 -3.39 -26.48 -12.08
C LYS A 227 -4.66 -25.75 -12.52
N ALA A 228 -5.05 -24.70 -11.79
CA ALA A 228 -6.26 -23.93 -12.08
C ALA A 228 -6.07 -22.90 -13.19
N ASP A 229 -4.84 -22.41 -13.39
CA ASP A 229 -4.50 -21.36 -14.34
C ASP A 229 -3.13 -21.62 -14.96
N SER A 230 -3.14 -21.99 -16.25
CA SER A 230 -1.92 -22.30 -17.01
C SER A 230 -1.01 -21.09 -17.23
N SER A 231 -1.48 -19.86 -16.99
CA SER A 231 -0.64 -18.67 -17.04
C SER A 231 0.21 -18.49 -15.79
N LYS A 232 -0.06 -19.23 -14.71
CA LYS A 232 0.72 -19.17 -13.47
C LYS A 232 1.90 -20.12 -13.52
N SER A 233 3.06 -19.63 -13.12
CA SER A 233 4.27 -20.41 -12.99
C SER A 233 5.00 -20.08 -11.69
N TYR A 234 5.48 -21.11 -11.00
CA TYR A 234 6.30 -21.01 -9.80
C TYR A 234 7.48 -21.95 -9.94
N PHE A 235 8.59 -21.63 -9.29
CA PHE A 235 9.81 -22.46 -9.28
C PHE A 235 9.65 -23.63 -8.32
N ILE A 236 8.73 -24.54 -8.61
CA ILE A 236 8.51 -25.79 -7.89
C ILE A 236 8.31 -26.94 -8.86
N ASP A 237 8.78 -28.13 -8.48
CA ASP A 237 8.60 -29.36 -9.26
C ASP A 237 9.08 -29.20 -10.73
N THR A 238 10.18 -28.45 -10.91
CA THR A 238 10.80 -28.15 -12.20
C THR A 238 11.60 -29.36 -12.70
N LYS A 239 11.53 -29.65 -14.00
CA LYS A 239 12.40 -30.65 -14.61
C LYS A 239 13.78 -30.01 -14.85
N LYS A 240 14.85 -30.76 -14.57
CA LYS A 240 16.24 -30.27 -14.60
C LYS A 240 16.66 -29.66 -15.95
N ASP A 241 15.99 -30.03 -17.04
CA ASP A 241 16.37 -29.61 -18.40
C ASP A 241 15.59 -28.38 -18.90
N ASP A 242 14.54 -27.94 -18.20
CA ASP A 242 13.64 -26.89 -18.69
C ASP A 242 14.12 -25.48 -18.35
N VAL A 243 14.62 -25.25 -17.12
CA VAL A 243 15.08 -23.93 -16.67
C VAL A 243 16.12 -24.09 -15.53
N PRO A 244 17.31 -23.46 -15.61
CA PRO A 244 18.30 -23.49 -14.53
C PRO A 244 17.91 -22.50 -13.41
N VAL A 245 16.82 -22.82 -12.69
CA VAL A 245 16.36 -22.05 -11.52
C VAL A 245 16.35 -22.93 -10.28
N ASP A 246 16.73 -22.33 -9.15
CA ASP A 246 16.62 -23.01 -7.86
C ASP A 246 15.15 -23.14 -7.44
N GLU A 247 14.73 -24.37 -7.15
CA GLU A 247 13.38 -24.60 -6.66
C GLU A 247 13.16 -24.01 -5.26
N PHE A 248 11.97 -23.44 -5.06
CA PHE A 248 11.48 -23.05 -3.75
C PHE A 248 11.28 -24.29 -2.86
N LYS A 249 12.15 -24.46 -1.87
CA LYS A 249 12.10 -25.60 -0.91
C LYS A 249 11.49 -25.21 0.43
N LYS A 250 11.98 -24.11 1.04
CA LYS A 250 11.61 -23.70 2.39
C LYS A 250 11.73 -22.18 2.54
N ILE A 251 10.77 -21.55 3.21
CA ILE A 251 10.84 -20.12 3.54
C ILE A 251 12.06 -19.80 4.39
N SER A 252 12.57 -18.57 4.31
CA SER A 252 13.64 -18.10 5.19
C SER A 252 13.14 -17.89 6.63
N GLY A 253 14.04 -17.90 7.62
CA GLY A 253 13.69 -17.58 9.01
C GLY A 253 13.31 -16.10 9.23
N SER A 254 13.68 -15.25 8.28
CA SER A 254 13.40 -13.82 8.24
C SER A 254 12.44 -13.43 7.10
N GLN A 255 11.60 -14.38 6.64
CA GLN A 255 10.68 -14.14 5.52
C GLN A 255 9.75 -12.97 5.84
N ASN A 256 9.50 -12.12 4.84
CA ASN A 256 8.51 -11.07 4.95
C ASN A 256 7.13 -11.67 5.21
N PHE A 257 6.45 -11.16 6.22
CA PHE A 257 5.11 -11.61 6.59
C PHE A 257 4.27 -10.47 7.14
N TYR A 258 2.95 -10.64 7.15
CA TYR A 258 2.04 -9.83 7.95
C TYR A 258 0.83 -10.66 8.37
N LEU A 259 -0.01 -10.10 9.25
CA LEU A 259 -1.28 -10.70 9.62
C LEU A 259 -2.43 -9.95 8.95
N THR A 260 -3.43 -10.68 8.48
CA THR A 260 -4.71 -10.09 8.07
C THR A 260 -5.52 -9.67 9.29
N SER A 261 -6.62 -8.94 9.07
CA SER A 261 -7.59 -8.61 10.13
C SER A 261 -8.25 -9.84 10.76
N SER A 262 -8.38 -10.96 10.02
CA SER A 262 -8.84 -12.26 10.54
C SER A 262 -7.78 -13.00 11.35
N GLY A 263 -6.53 -12.52 11.34
CA GLY A 263 -5.39 -13.16 11.99
C GLY A 263 -4.77 -14.29 11.18
N ASP A 264 -5.10 -14.40 9.89
CA ASP A 264 -4.40 -15.30 8.97
C ASP A 264 -3.01 -14.75 8.67
N LEU A 265 -2.05 -15.64 8.47
CA LEU A 265 -0.66 -15.28 8.19
C LEU A 265 -0.46 -15.15 6.69
N VAL A 266 0.05 -14.01 6.23
CA VAL A 266 0.44 -13.83 4.83
C VAL A 266 1.96 -13.84 4.72
N ILE A 267 2.48 -14.71 3.86
CA ILE A 267 3.90 -14.75 3.48
C ILE A 267 4.08 -14.02 2.15
N VAL A 268 5.07 -13.14 2.09
CA VAL A 268 5.37 -12.29 0.93
C VAL A 268 6.72 -12.68 0.36
N PHE A 269 6.75 -12.89 -0.95
CA PHE A 269 7.96 -13.13 -1.72
C PHE A 269 8.26 -11.92 -2.60
N ASP A 270 9.55 -11.59 -2.73
CA ASP A 270 10.00 -10.57 -3.66
C ASP A 270 9.84 -11.06 -5.10
N LYS A 271 9.84 -10.12 -6.06
CA LYS A 271 9.79 -10.49 -7.48
C LYS A 271 11.02 -11.35 -7.81
N TYR A 272 10.84 -12.33 -8.68
CA TYR A 272 11.85 -13.35 -9.03
C TYR A 272 12.22 -14.36 -7.91
N GLU A 273 11.74 -14.22 -6.67
CA GLU A 273 12.17 -15.11 -5.57
C GLU A 273 11.66 -16.55 -5.73
N VAL A 274 10.40 -16.72 -6.15
CA VAL A 274 9.75 -18.04 -6.28
C VAL A 274 8.97 -18.24 -7.58
N ALA A 275 9.06 -17.27 -8.49
CA ALA A 275 8.31 -17.25 -9.75
C ALA A 275 9.00 -16.36 -10.80
N PRO A 276 8.73 -16.56 -12.11
CA PRO A 276 9.20 -15.64 -13.14
C PRO A 276 8.68 -14.21 -12.93
N GLY A 277 9.41 -13.20 -13.43
CA GLY A 277 9.11 -11.79 -13.16
C GLY A 277 7.69 -11.33 -13.51
N TYR A 278 7.05 -11.89 -14.53
CA TYR A 278 5.68 -11.48 -14.88
C TYR A 278 4.65 -11.82 -13.78
N MET A 279 4.98 -12.74 -12.87
CA MET A 279 4.15 -13.09 -11.71
C MET A 279 4.18 -12.03 -10.61
N GLY A 280 5.00 -10.97 -10.75
CA GLY A 280 5.13 -9.90 -9.76
C GLY A 280 5.75 -10.40 -8.46
N ALA A 281 5.20 -9.97 -7.33
CA ALA A 281 5.61 -10.34 -5.98
C ALA A 281 4.54 -11.24 -5.34
N PRO A 282 4.68 -12.59 -5.39
CA PRO A 282 3.65 -13.50 -4.92
C PRO A 282 3.41 -13.41 -3.40
N GLU A 283 2.14 -13.51 -3.00
CA GLU A 283 1.73 -13.58 -1.60
C GLU A 283 0.88 -14.83 -1.35
N PHE A 284 1.10 -15.50 -0.23
CA PHE A 284 0.37 -16.71 0.15
C PHE A 284 -0.23 -16.55 1.54
N THR A 285 -1.56 -16.68 1.62
CA THR A 285 -2.28 -16.62 2.88
C THR A 285 -2.40 -18.02 3.48
N ILE A 286 -1.94 -18.17 4.72
CA ILE A 286 -1.96 -19.39 5.51
C ILE A 286 -2.97 -19.21 6.62
N SER A 287 -4.00 -20.06 6.61
CA SER A 287 -5.09 -19.94 7.58
C SER A 287 -4.57 -20.09 9.00
N LYS A 288 -5.02 -19.20 9.90
CA LYS A 288 -4.76 -19.30 11.33
C LYS A 288 -5.17 -20.66 11.90
N LYS A 289 -6.27 -21.23 11.38
CA LYS A 289 -6.78 -22.55 11.78
C LYS A 289 -5.79 -23.67 11.44
N LEU A 290 -5.07 -23.56 10.32
CA LEU A 290 -4.05 -24.54 9.94
C LEU A 290 -2.84 -24.48 10.88
N LEU A 291 -2.54 -23.30 11.43
CA LEU A 291 -1.39 -23.06 12.30
C LEU A 291 -1.71 -23.23 13.79
N SER A 292 -2.99 -23.42 14.18
CA SER A 292 -3.43 -23.26 15.57
C SER A 292 -2.73 -24.17 16.58
N SER A 293 -2.25 -25.35 16.16
CA SER A 293 -1.53 -26.28 17.04
C SER A 293 -0.09 -25.88 17.33
N ILE A 294 0.47 -24.92 16.56
CA ILE A 294 1.88 -24.50 16.66
C ILE A 294 2.06 -23.02 16.99
N LEU A 295 0.97 -22.25 17.10
CA LEU A 295 1.01 -20.85 17.53
C LEU A 295 1.32 -20.73 19.04
N GLU A 296 1.95 -19.61 19.41
CA GLU A 296 2.16 -19.17 20.80
C GLU A 296 0.86 -18.65 21.45
#